data_AF-X0Z9A7-F1
#
_entry.id   AF-X0Z9A7-F1
#
_cell.length_a   1.000
_cell.length_b   1.000
_cell.length_c   1.000
_cell.angle_alpha   90.00
_cell.angle_beta   90.00
_cell.angle_gamma   90.00
#
_symmetry.space_group_name_H-M   'P 1'
#
loop_
_entity.id
_entity.type
_entity.pdbx_description
1 polymer ?
#
loop_
_entity_poly.entity_id
_entity_poly.type
_entity_poly.pdbx_seq_one_letter_code
_entity_poly.pdbx_strand_id
1 'polypeptide(L)'
;MHVEGDYKNPPPAGMYDGLYRHVRSSLKKTSVVIFPALWELVGRACLERFKTEKAMAWSLSVGGEHVHAAFEADSGDVKPMIGRVKKVSSHRIRKDLPGRVWAGGGGKIVRIQDEKHWRNVLAYIRAHGREGAWVWMREERDRPL
;
A
#
# COMPACT_ATOMS: atom_id res chain seq x y z
N MET A 1 -11.37 15.23 -12.26
CA MET A 1 -11.32 14.54 -13.55
C MET A 1 -10.80 13.13 -13.28
N HIS A 2 -11.65 12.14 -13.54
CA HIS A 2 -11.51 10.73 -13.17
C HIS A 2 -10.76 10.00 -14.30
N VAL A 3 -9.71 9.23 -14.02
CA VAL A 3 -9.12 8.32 -15.02
C VAL A 3 -8.75 7.00 -14.36
N GLU A 4 -9.24 5.95 -15.00
CA GLU A 4 -9.40 4.58 -14.56
C GLU A 4 -8.12 3.78 -14.82
N GLY A 5 -7.19 3.80 -13.85
CA GLY A 5 -6.16 2.77 -13.70
C GLY A 5 -6.70 1.72 -12.74
N ASP A 6 -7.19 0.62 -13.28
CA ASP A 6 -7.69 -0.52 -12.51
C ASP A 6 -6.72 -1.70 -12.64
N TYR A 7 -6.70 -2.60 -11.67
CA TYR A 7 -5.90 -3.84 -11.75
C TYR A 7 -6.24 -4.69 -12.99
N LYS A 8 -7.39 -4.42 -13.63
CA LYS A 8 -7.81 -5.00 -14.91
C LYS A 8 -7.03 -4.46 -16.11
N ASN A 9 -6.63 -3.19 -16.06
CA ASN A 9 -5.88 -2.47 -17.09
C ASN A 9 -4.77 -1.65 -16.40
N PRO A 10 -3.61 -2.27 -16.09
CA PRO A 10 -2.50 -1.50 -15.55
C PRO A 10 -2.17 -0.39 -16.57
N PRO A 11 -2.02 0.85 -16.11
CA PRO A 11 -1.77 1.97 -16.99
C PRO A 11 -0.40 1.77 -17.66
N PRO A 12 -0.28 2.04 -18.97
CA PRO A 12 0.99 1.96 -19.68
C PRO A 12 2.08 2.78 -18.99
N ALA A 13 3.32 2.28 -19.03
CA ALA A 13 4.48 2.96 -18.45
C ALA A 13 4.59 4.39 -19.03
N GLY A 14 4.71 5.39 -18.17
CA GLY A 14 4.79 6.82 -18.55
C GLY A 14 3.45 7.55 -18.70
N MET A 15 2.30 6.86 -18.62
CA MET A 15 0.97 7.48 -18.79
C MET A 15 0.62 8.51 -17.70
N TYR A 16 1.29 8.48 -16.55
CA TYR A 16 1.00 9.34 -15.40
C TYR A 16 2.02 10.43 -15.11
N ASP A 17 3.07 10.59 -15.91
CA ASP A 17 4.08 11.63 -15.64
C ASP A 17 3.48 13.05 -15.68
N GLY A 18 2.44 13.25 -16.51
CA GLY A 18 1.69 14.51 -16.58
C GLY A 18 0.73 14.71 -15.41
N LEU A 19 0.04 13.65 -14.97
CA LEU A 19 -0.89 13.69 -13.83
C LEU A 19 -0.13 13.79 -12.49
N TYR A 20 1.00 13.11 -12.37
CA TYR A 20 1.95 13.22 -11.26
C TYR A 20 2.46 14.66 -11.14
N ARG A 21 2.84 15.30 -12.25
CA ARG A 21 3.21 16.73 -12.27
C ARG A 21 2.07 17.65 -11.82
N HIS A 22 0.84 17.41 -12.28
CA HIS A 22 -0.32 18.23 -11.93
C HIS A 22 -0.75 18.06 -10.44
N VAL A 23 -0.76 16.82 -9.93
CA VAL A 23 -1.01 16.53 -8.51
C VAL A 23 0.11 17.12 -7.65
N ARG A 24 1.37 16.96 -8.05
CA ARG A 24 2.52 17.57 -7.34
C ARG A 24 2.46 19.09 -7.31
N SER A 25 1.97 19.75 -8.37
CA SER A 25 1.79 21.20 -8.43
C SER A 25 0.60 21.73 -7.61
N SER A 26 -0.38 20.87 -7.28
CA SER A 26 -1.59 21.24 -6.51
C SER A 26 -1.51 20.87 -5.03
N LEU A 27 -0.47 20.14 -4.62
CA LEU A 27 -0.18 19.83 -3.22
C LEU A 27 0.38 21.08 -2.52
N LYS A 28 -0.44 21.69 -1.66
CA LYS A 28 -0.03 22.81 -0.77
C LYS A 28 1.08 22.45 0.25
N LYS A 29 1.46 21.17 0.34
CA LYS A 29 2.54 20.65 1.19
C LYS A 29 3.33 19.62 0.42
N THR A 30 4.65 19.65 0.54
CA THR A 30 5.56 18.66 -0.02
C THR A 30 5.13 17.26 0.42
N SER A 31 5.06 16.32 -0.52
CA SER A 31 4.78 14.91 -0.24
C SER A 31 5.79 14.39 0.78
N VAL A 32 5.30 13.64 1.79
CA VAL A 32 6.19 13.00 2.76
C VAL A 32 6.73 11.74 2.11
N VAL A 33 8.05 11.70 1.90
CA VAL A 33 8.75 10.55 1.34
C VAL A 33 9.35 9.73 2.48
N ILE A 34 8.99 8.46 2.56
CA ILE A 34 9.59 7.48 3.47
C ILE A 34 10.94 7.07 2.89
N PHE A 35 12.02 7.26 3.65
CA PHE A 35 13.36 6.91 3.19
C PHE A 35 13.55 5.38 3.11
N PRO A 36 14.39 4.86 2.19
CA PRO A 36 14.63 3.42 2.04
C PRO A 36 14.97 2.68 3.32
N ALA A 37 15.76 3.30 4.21
CA ALA A 37 16.14 2.74 5.51
C ALA A 37 14.95 2.47 6.45
N LEU A 38 13.79 3.08 6.19
CA LEU A 38 12.57 2.95 7.01
C LEU A 38 11.52 2.00 6.39
N TRP A 39 11.69 1.58 5.13
CA TRP A 39 10.66 0.81 4.41
C TRP A 39 10.33 -0.51 5.08
N GLU A 40 11.35 -1.27 5.48
CA GLU A 40 11.15 -2.54 6.20
C GLU A 40 10.45 -2.32 7.55
N LEU A 41 10.85 -1.28 8.29
CA LEU A 41 10.27 -0.97 9.59
C LEU A 41 8.78 -0.60 9.49
N VAL A 42 8.43 0.19 8.47
CA VAL A 42 7.03 0.50 8.12
C VAL A 42 6.28 -0.76 7.72
N GLY A 43 6.89 -1.57 6.85
CA GLY A 43 6.30 -2.81 6.35
C GLY A 43 5.97 -3.81 7.45
N ARG A 44 6.93 -4.07 8.34
CA ARG A 44 6.74 -4.95 9.50
C ARG A 44 5.66 -4.42 10.45
N ALA A 45 5.64 -3.12 10.74
CA ALA A 45 4.59 -2.52 11.56
C ALA A 45 3.19 -2.68 10.94
N CYS A 46 3.09 -2.59 9.61
CA CYS A 46 1.84 -2.87 8.90
C CYS A 46 1.42 -4.34 9.04
N LEU A 47 2.34 -5.29 8.83
CA LEU A 47 2.07 -6.74 8.94
C LEU A 47 1.64 -7.14 10.36
N GLU A 48 2.36 -6.67 11.38
CA GLU A 48 2.01 -6.86 12.79
C GLU A 48 0.62 -6.33 13.10
N ARG A 49 0.28 -5.16 12.53
CA ARG A 49 -1.03 -4.57 12.74
C ARG A 49 -2.13 -5.32 12.01
N PHE A 50 -1.92 -5.74 10.75
CA PHE A 50 -2.88 -6.59 10.04
C PHE A 50 -3.20 -7.86 10.84
N LYS A 51 -2.17 -8.53 11.39
CA LYS A 51 -2.35 -9.71 12.25
C LYS A 51 -3.22 -9.42 13.48
N THR A 52 -2.97 -8.30 14.17
CA THR A 52 -3.77 -7.89 15.35
C THR A 52 -5.22 -7.58 15.00
N GLU A 53 -5.45 -7.06 13.80
CA GLU A 53 -6.77 -6.74 13.27
C GLU A 53 -7.50 -7.97 12.69
N LYS A 54 -6.92 -9.17 12.83
CA LYS A 54 -7.41 -10.41 12.21
C LYS A 54 -7.55 -10.32 10.69
N ALA A 55 -6.72 -9.49 10.06
CA ALA A 55 -6.61 -9.39 8.62
C ALA A 55 -5.41 -10.21 8.13
N MET A 56 -5.65 -11.08 7.16
CA MET A 56 -4.63 -11.95 6.61
C MET A 56 -3.92 -11.26 5.44
N ALA A 57 -2.76 -10.64 5.71
CA ALA A 57 -1.93 -10.05 4.67
C ALA A 57 -1.27 -11.14 3.82
N TRP A 58 -1.34 -10.97 2.50
CA TRP A 58 -0.78 -11.87 1.49
C TRP A 58 0.41 -11.28 0.75
N SER A 59 0.37 -9.97 0.52
CA SER A 59 1.50 -9.24 -0.03
C SER A 59 1.49 -7.80 0.47
N LEU A 60 2.68 -7.22 0.58
CA LEU A 60 2.88 -5.85 0.99
C LEU A 60 4.11 -5.30 0.26
N SER A 61 3.99 -4.10 -0.32
CA SER A 61 5.14 -3.32 -0.76
C SER A 61 5.15 -1.96 -0.08
N VAL A 62 6.35 -1.47 0.23
CA VAL A 62 6.59 -0.15 0.82
C VAL A 62 7.62 0.57 -0.03
N GLY A 63 7.20 1.68 -0.65
CA GLY A 63 8.07 2.59 -1.39
C GLY A 63 8.13 3.96 -0.74
N GLY A 64 8.68 4.93 -1.47
CA GLY A 64 8.85 6.30 -0.98
C GLY A 64 7.54 6.98 -0.60
N GLU A 65 6.52 6.89 -1.46
CA GLU A 65 5.26 7.63 -1.27
C GLU A 65 4.04 6.72 -1.02
N HIS A 66 4.19 5.41 -1.28
CA HIS A 66 3.08 4.48 -1.36
C HIS A 66 3.34 3.17 -0.63
N VAL A 67 2.24 2.59 -0.15
CA VAL A 67 2.17 1.23 0.36
C VAL A 67 1.05 0.52 -0.39
N HIS A 68 1.35 -0.63 -0.97
CA HIS A 68 0.35 -1.49 -1.60
C HIS A 68 0.24 -2.78 -0.79
N ALA A 69 -0.98 -3.18 -0.45
CA ALA A 69 -1.23 -4.39 0.33
C ALA A 69 -2.38 -5.20 -0.28
N ALA A 70 -2.20 -6.50 -0.38
CA ALA A 70 -3.30 -7.44 -0.59
C ALA A 70 -3.52 -8.20 0.73
N PHE A 71 -4.76 -8.19 1.21
CA PHE A 71 -5.13 -8.85 2.45
C PHE A 71 -6.58 -9.32 2.40
N GLU A 72 -6.89 -10.32 3.22
CA GLU A 72 -8.24 -10.78 3.49
C GLU A 72 -8.69 -10.27 4.86
N ALA A 73 -9.97 -9.94 4.99
CA ALA A 73 -10.56 -9.49 6.24
C ALA A 73 -12.06 -9.84 6.27
N ASP A 74 -12.56 -10.17 7.47
CA ASP A 74 -13.95 -10.60 7.66
C ASP A 74 -14.97 -9.44 7.56
N SER A 75 -14.51 -8.19 7.68
CA SER A 75 -15.37 -7.00 7.69
C SER A 75 -15.50 -6.36 6.31
N GLY A 76 -16.73 -5.98 5.94
CA GLY A 76 -17.00 -5.21 4.73
C GLY A 76 -16.46 -3.78 4.76
N ASP A 77 -16.30 -3.17 5.95
CA ASP A 77 -15.67 -1.86 6.09
C ASP A 77 -14.26 -1.96 6.69
N VAL A 78 -13.27 -2.04 5.80
CA VAL A 78 -11.86 -2.11 6.16
C VAL A 78 -11.24 -0.74 6.42
N LYS A 79 -11.94 0.39 6.20
CA LYS A 79 -11.34 1.73 6.34
C LYS A 79 -10.84 2.04 7.76
N PRO A 80 -11.60 1.74 8.83
CA PRO A 80 -11.11 1.98 10.19
C PRO A 80 -9.86 1.18 10.52
N MET A 81 -9.80 -0.07 10.05
CA MET A 81 -8.65 -0.97 10.20
C MET A 81 -7.41 -0.39 9.50
N ILE A 82 -7.54 0.03 8.25
CA ILE A 82 -6.46 0.68 7.50
C ILE A 82 -5.99 1.97 8.18
N GLY A 83 -6.92 2.74 8.77
CA GLY A 83 -6.56 3.90 9.60
C GLY A 83 -5.65 3.54 10.78
N ARG A 84 -5.92 2.41 11.44
CA ARG A 84 -5.10 1.90 12.56
C ARG A 84 -3.74 1.38 12.08
N VAL A 85 -3.69 0.65 10.96
CA VAL A 85 -2.44 0.23 10.29
C VAL A 85 -1.55 1.43 9.97
N LYS A 86 -2.11 2.47 9.37
CA LYS A 86 -1.43 3.73 9.08
C LYS A 86 -0.92 4.41 10.34
N LYS A 87 -1.74 4.51 11.38
CA LYS A 87 -1.36 5.12 12.66
C LYS A 87 -0.16 4.42 13.30
N VAL A 88 -0.18 3.08 13.34
CA VAL A 88 0.89 2.28 13.97
C VAL A 88 2.20 2.41 13.18
N SER A 89 2.15 2.28 11.85
CA SER A 89 3.35 2.44 11.01
C SER A 89 3.95 3.85 11.12
N SER A 90 3.14 4.92 11.13
CA SER A 90 3.64 6.28 11.37
C SER A 90 4.28 6.42 12.76
N HIS A 91 3.68 5.80 13.78
CA HIS A 91 4.24 5.87 15.13
C HIS A 91 5.60 5.17 15.22
N ARG A 92 5.75 4.03 14.52
CA ARG A 92 6.98 3.23 14.53
C ARG A 92 8.20 4.00 14.03
N ILE A 93 8.01 4.88 13.06
CA ILE A 93 9.10 5.67 12.45
C ILE A 93 9.13 7.12 12.92
N ARG A 94 8.33 7.50 13.92
CA ARG A 94 8.14 8.91 14.31
C ARG A 94 9.42 9.61 14.76
N LYS A 95 10.40 8.85 15.29
CA LYS A 95 11.70 9.38 15.70
C LYS A 95 12.52 9.83 14.49
N ASP A 96 12.45 9.08 13.40
CA ASP A 96 13.24 9.30 12.18
C ASP A 96 12.49 10.16 11.15
N LEU A 97 11.16 10.05 11.12
CA LEU A 97 10.26 10.81 10.24
C LEU A 97 9.09 11.39 11.04
N PRO A 98 9.31 12.53 11.73
CA PRO A 98 8.28 13.14 12.55
C PRO A 98 7.17 13.78 11.69
N GLY A 99 5.97 13.86 12.27
CA GLY A 99 4.81 14.49 11.63
C GLY A 99 3.81 13.49 11.08
N ARG A 100 3.03 13.94 10.09
CA ARG A 100 1.96 13.14 9.47
C ARG A 100 2.49 12.47 8.22
N VAL A 101 2.82 11.19 8.32
CA VAL A 101 3.31 10.37 7.18
C VAL A 101 2.21 10.13 6.15
N TRP A 102 0.99 9.81 6.60
CA TRP A 102 -0.12 9.46 5.71
C TRP A 102 -1.12 10.60 5.51
N ALA A 103 -1.60 10.77 4.28
CA ALA A 103 -2.75 11.63 3.99
C ALA A 103 -4.03 11.14 4.71
N GLY A 104 -4.89 12.09 5.08
CA GLY A 104 -6.24 11.79 5.58
C GLY A 104 -7.16 11.28 4.48
N GLY A 105 -8.23 10.56 4.84
CA GLY A 105 -9.27 10.11 3.88
C GLY A 105 -9.20 8.64 3.44
N GLY A 106 -8.19 7.89 3.90
CA GLY A 106 -8.00 6.49 3.52
C GLY A 106 -7.28 6.33 2.17
N GLY A 107 -6.59 5.20 1.99
CA GLY A 107 -6.00 4.88 0.68
C GLY A 107 -7.07 4.43 -0.32
N LYS A 108 -6.69 4.17 -1.57
CA LYS A 108 -7.56 3.47 -2.53
C LYS A 108 -7.74 2.03 -2.04
N ILE A 109 -8.99 1.64 -1.78
CA ILE A 109 -9.35 0.29 -1.36
C ILE A 109 -10.19 -0.31 -2.48
N VAL A 110 -9.72 -1.42 -3.05
CA VAL A 110 -10.39 -2.13 -4.14
C VAL A 110 -10.65 -3.56 -3.68
N ARG A 111 -11.91 -3.99 -3.75
CA ARG A 111 -12.28 -5.37 -3.43
C ARG A 111 -11.85 -6.29 -4.56
N ILE A 112 -11.17 -7.38 -4.19
CA ILE A 112 -10.79 -8.42 -5.13
C ILE A 112 -12.01 -9.27 -5.48
N GLN A 113 -12.27 -9.41 -6.78
CA GLN A 113 -13.53 -9.95 -7.31
C GLN A 113 -13.41 -11.43 -7.68
N ASP A 114 -12.24 -11.83 -8.20
CA ASP A 114 -11.99 -13.15 -8.74
C ASP A 114 -10.51 -13.52 -8.61
N GLU A 115 -10.18 -14.78 -8.91
CA GLU A 115 -8.83 -15.31 -8.80
C GLU A 115 -7.84 -14.66 -9.80
N LYS A 116 -8.32 -14.26 -10.99
CA LYS A 116 -7.45 -13.60 -11.98
C LYS A 116 -7.03 -12.22 -11.47
N HIS A 117 -7.98 -11.45 -10.93
CA HIS A 117 -7.74 -10.21 -10.22
C HIS A 117 -6.73 -10.43 -9.08
N TRP A 118 -6.97 -11.44 -8.23
CA TRP A 118 -6.08 -11.79 -7.14
C TRP A 118 -4.62 -11.95 -7.60
N ARG A 119 -4.39 -12.81 -8.61
CA ARG A 119 -3.05 -13.06 -9.16
C ARG A 119 -2.42 -11.79 -9.75
N ASN A 120 -3.20 -10.97 -10.45
CA ASN A 120 -2.72 -9.70 -11.00
C ASN A 120 -2.28 -8.72 -9.91
N VAL A 121 -3.03 -8.59 -8.82
CA VAL A 121 -2.68 -7.72 -7.70
C VAL A 121 -1.40 -8.21 -7.00
N LEU A 122 -1.27 -9.51 -6.76
CA LEU A 122 -0.03 -10.07 -6.18
C LEU A 122 1.18 -9.83 -7.10
N ALA A 123 1.03 -10.03 -8.41
CA ALA A 123 2.09 -9.76 -9.38
C ALA A 123 2.48 -8.27 -9.42
N TYR A 124 1.49 -7.37 -9.37
CA TYR A 124 1.71 -5.92 -9.33
C TYR A 124 2.46 -5.50 -8.05
N ILE A 125 2.06 -5.99 -6.88
CA ILE A 125 2.75 -5.70 -5.62
C ILE A 125 4.20 -6.23 -5.66
N ARG A 126 4.40 -7.44 -6.19
CA ARG A 126 5.73 -8.03 -6.36
C ARG A 126 6.62 -7.22 -7.30
N ALA A 127 6.05 -6.64 -8.36
CA ALA A 127 6.80 -5.87 -9.36
C ALA A 127 7.48 -4.62 -8.78
N HIS A 128 6.95 -4.04 -7.70
CA HIS A 128 7.56 -2.87 -7.03
C HIS A 128 8.96 -3.16 -6.48
N GLY A 129 9.29 -4.43 -6.21
CA GLY A 129 10.66 -4.81 -5.82
C GLY A 129 11.69 -4.48 -6.90
N ARG A 130 11.29 -4.48 -8.18
CA ARG A 130 12.15 -4.06 -9.30
C ARG A 130 12.38 -2.55 -9.33
N GLU A 131 11.51 -1.78 -8.70
CA GLU A 131 11.60 -0.33 -8.53
C GLU A 131 12.34 0.05 -7.23
N GLY A 132 12.86 -0.95 -6.51
CA GLY A 132 13.61 -0.80 -5.27
C GLY A 132 12.74 -0.87 -4.01
N ALA A 133 11.41 -0.94 -4.10
CA ALA A 133 10.55 -0.99 -2.93
C ALA A 133 10.87 -2.23 -2.05
N TRP A 134 10.66 -2.09 -0.74
CA TRP A 134 10.65 -3.25 0.14
C TRP A 134 9.39 -4.06 -0.12
N VAL A 135 9.51 -5.37 -0.37
CA VAL A 135 8.39 -6.26 -0.68
C VAL A 135 8.39 -7.46 0.26
N TRP A 136 7.21 -7.78 0.77
CA TRP A 136 6.93 -9.00 1.51
C TRP A 136 5.80 -9.78 0.84
N MET A 137 5.96 -11.09 0.76
CA MET A 137 4.96 -12.03 0.25
C MET A 137 4.76 -13.14 1.28
N ARG A 138 3.51 -13.53 1.50
CA ARG A 138 3.18 -14.76 2.23
C ARG A 138 3.49 -15.98 1.35
N GLU A 139 3.89 -17.08 1.97
CA GLU A 139 4.06 -18.34 1.25
C GLU A 139 2.70 -18.96 0.89
N GLU A 140 2.56 -19.50 -0.33
CA GLU A 140 1.29 -20.10 -0.80
C GLU A 140 0.81 -21.28 0.04
N ARG A 141 1.73 -21.93 0.78
CA ARG A 141 1.42 -23.06 1.67
C ARG A 141 0.49 -22.68 2.83
N ASP A 142 0.34 -21.39 3.11
CA ASP A 142 -0.46 -20.85 4.20
C ASP A 142 -1.90 -20.50 3.79
N ARG A 143 -2.34 -20.88 2.57
CA ARG A 143 -3.72 -20.66 2.12
C ARG A 143 -4.67 -21.66 2.78
N PRO A 144 -5.69 -21.22 3.55
CA PRO A 144 -6.76 -22.11 3.95
C PRO A 144 -7.47 -22.61 2.67
N LEU A 145 -7.65 -23.94 2.59
CA LEU A 145 -8.33 -24.63 1.49
C LEU A 145 -9.75 -24.09 1.27
#